data_AF-A0A7Y2ZI05-F1
#
_entry.id   AF-A0A7Y2ZI05-F1
#
_cell.length_a   1.000
_cell.length_b   1.000
_cell.length_c   1.000
_cell.angle_alpha   90.00
_cell.angle_beta   90.00
_cell.angle_gamma   90.00
#
_symmetry.space_group_name_H-M   'P 1'
#
loop_
_entity.id
_entity.type
_entity.pdbx_description
1 polymer ?
#
loop_
_entity_poly.entity_id
_entity_poly.type
_entity_poly.pdbx_seq_one_letter_code
_entity_poly.pdbx_strand_id
1 'polypeptide(L)'
;MESTRTRPRGFALPIAVFALGIIGVLVTGGFFLARQETRVGVAARQSSTAFYLAELGVSNTLDAWDAPTYSGIATGDSIMRSDTVAVGTADVTVTRLSDWLFFVDSESTVTRGGPLLNGASRRVGTLAKVRTLDIRPPAALTTVNGLRLGGSSVVVGQDSIPPAWGTGYCDPSDLTDKPGVLIDDMRNIRTSGTRYDVSGRPPYDADPSLNSDALLTFGDLGWSDLVALANKRIPSGASITQTSPDSTLTSDGYVCRTSQLLNWGDTENPGGVCGNYFPVIYAEGDLGIQSNKSGQGILLVEGDLK
;
A
#
# COMPACT_ATOMS: atom_id res chain seq x y z
N MET A 1 46.04 -85.88 -44.11
CA MET A 1 45.81 -84.95 -42.99
C MET A 1 44.79 -83.93 -43.45
N GLU A 2 43.67 -83.97 -42.74
CA GLU A 2 42.43 -83.25 -42.97
C GLU A 2 42.58 -81.74 -42.82
N SER A 3 41.91 -80.96 -43.66
CA SER A 3 41.45 -79.62 -43.29
C SER A 3 40.24 -79.25 -44.15
N THR A 4 39.11 -79.88 -43.83
CA THR A 4 37.77 -79.52 -44.27
C THR A 4 37.43 -78.12 -43.78
N ARG A 5 37.54 -77.14 -44.68
CA ARG A 5 37.19 -75.74 -44.43
C ARG A 5 35.66 -75.59 -44.58
N THR A 6 34.93 -75.78 -43.50
CA THR A 6 33.50 -75.43 -43.42
C THR A 6 33.35 -73.92 -43.59
N ARG A 7 32.84 -73.49 -44.74
CA ARG A 7 32.41 -72.10 -44.98
C ARG A 7 30.96 -71.97 -44.52
N PRO A 8 30.65 -71.30 -43.39
CA PRO A 8 29.29 -70.89 -43.11
C PRO A 8 28.93 -69.76 -44.07
N ARG A 9 28.14 -70.05 -45.11
CA ARG A 9 27.63 -69.04 -46.04
C ARG A 9 26.12 -69.20 -46.16
N GLY A 10 25.39 -68.25 -45.58
CA GLY A 10 23.95 -68.13 -45.76
C GLY A 10 23.23 -67.22 -44.75
N PHE A 11 23.70 -67.13 -43.50
CA PHE A 11 22.88 -66.56 -42.42
C PHE A 11 23.36 -65.20 -41.84
N ALA A 12 24.51 -64.68 -42.28
CA ALA A 12 25.07 -63.43 -41.75
C ALA A 12 24.37 -62.16 -42.26
N LEU A 13 23.93 -62.14 -43.52
CA LEU A 13 23.28 -60.98 -44.14
C LEU A 13 21.90 -60.67 -43.53
N PRO A 14 20.99 -61.65 -43.33
CA PRO A 14 19.68 -61.39 -42.71
C PRO A 14 19.79 -60.92 -41.26
N ILE A 15 20.74 -61.49 -40.49
CA ILE A 15 21.01 -61.05 -39.11
C ILE A 15 21.50 -59.61 -39.07
N ALA A 16 22.42 -59.23 -39.97
CA ALA A 16 22.94 -57.87 -40.02
C ALA A 16 21.84 -56.85 -40.34
N VAL A 17 20.95 -57.15 -41.29
CA VAL A 17 19.81 -56.29 -41.64
C VAL A 17 18.83 -56.18 -40.47
N PHE A 18 18.52 -57.28 -39.80
CA PHE A 18 17.65 -57.28 -38.63
C PHE A 18 18.25 -56.48 -37.46
N ALA A 19 19.55 -56.63 -37.19
CA ALA A 19 20.26 -55.87 -36.17
C ALA A 19 20.28 -54.36 -36.49
N LEU A 20 20.52 -53.97 -37.75
CA LEU A 20 20.44 -52.57 -38.18
C LEU A 20 19.02 -52.01 -38.04
N GLY A 21 17.99 -52.81 -38.32
CA GLY A 21 16.59 -52.43 -38.09
C GLY A 21 16.29 -52.15 -36.62
N ILE A 22 16.73 -53.02 -35.71
CA ILE A 22 16.57 -52.83 -34.26
C ILE A 22 17.31 -51.57 -33.80
N ILE A 23 18.55 -51.37 -34.24
CA ILE A 23 19.32 -50.17 -33.90
C ILE A 23 18.61 -48.92 -34.42
N GLY A 24 18.08 -48.95 -35.65
CA GLY A 24 17.31 -47.85 -36.22
C GLY A 24 16.08 -47.48 -35.38
N VAL A 25 15.31 -48.48 -34.94
CA VAL A 25 14.15 -48.28 -34.06
C VAL A 25 14.56 -47.72 -32.70
N LEU A 26 15.63 -48.24 -32.08
CA LEU A 26 16.11 -47.77 -30.78
C LEU A 26 16.64 -46.34 -30.83
N VAL A 27 17.43 -45.99 -31.85
CA VAL A 27 17.95 -44.62 -32.03
C VAL A 27 16.80 -43.64 -32.26
N THR A 28 15.82 -44.02 -33.08
CA THR A 28 14.63 -43.19 -33.34
C THR A 28 13.79 -43.01 -32.08
N GLY A 29 13.57 -44.09 -31.31
CA GLY A 29 12.86 -44.06 -30.03
C GLY A 29 13.56 -43.18 -29.00
N GLY A 30 14.89 -43.29 -28.88
CA GLY A 30 15.70 -42.44 -28.00
C GLY A 30 15.64 -40.96 -28.36
N PHE A 31 15.76 -40.62 -29.65
CA PHE A 31 15.63 -39.23 -30.12
C PHE A 31 14.23 -38.65 -29.88
N PHE A 32 13.18 -39.46 -30.05
CA PHE A 32 11.82 -39.05 -29.79
C PHE A 32 11.58 -38.75 -28.31
N LEU A 33 12.04 -39.62 -27.41
CA LEU A 33 11.96 -39.41 -25.96
C LEU A 33 12.74 -38.17 -25.52
N ALA A 34 13.96 -37.98 -26.01
CA ALA A 34 14.78 -36.80 -25.68
C ALA A 34 14.10 -35.48 -26.13
N ARG A 35 13.42 -35.47 -27.28
CA ARG A 35 12.63 -34.31 -27.74
C ARG A 35 11.43 -34.05 -26.84
N GLN A 36 10.75 -35.09 -26.36
CA GLN A 36 9.63 -34.93 -25.42
C GLN A 36 10.10 -34.34 -24.09
N GLU A 37 11.18 -34.87 -23.51
CA GLU A 37 11.72 -34.39 -22.24
C GLU A 37 12.14 -32.92 -22.32
N THR A 38 12.79 -32.52 -23.42
CA THR A 38 13.17 -31.12 -23.64
C THR A 38 11.94 -30.19 -23.68
N ARG A 39 10.87 -30.61 -24.38
CA ARG A 39 9.63 -29.81 -24.47
C ARG A 39 8.92 -29.72 -23.13
N VAL A 40 8.84 -30.83 -22.39
CA VAL A 40 8.24 -30.86 -21.05
C VAL A 40 9.04 -29.97 -20.09
N GLY A 41 10.37 -30.04 -20.13
CA GLY A 41 11.23 -29.23 -19.28
C GLY A 41 11.11 -27.73 -19.55
N VAL A 42 11.05 -27.32 -20.83
CA VAL A 42 10.83 -25.92 -21.20
C VAL A 42 9.43 -25.46 -20.80
N ALA A 43 8.40 -26.25 -21.08
CA ALA A 43 7.02 -25.91 -20.71
C ALA A 43 6.87 -25.77 -19.19
N ALA A 44 7.42 -26.70 -18.40
CA ALA A 44 7.40 -26.63 -16.94
C ALA A 44 8.11 -25.36 -16.43
N ARG A 45 9.31 -25.06 -16.94
CA ARG A 45 10.05 -23.84 -16.56
C ARG A 45 9.29 -22.57 -16.89
N GLN A 46 8.75 -22.48 -18.11
CA GLN A 46 7.99 -21.30 -18.53
C GLN A 46 6.69 -21.15 -17.74
N SER A 47 6.05 -22.26 -17.37
CA SER A 47 4.88 -22.26 -16.52
C SER A 47 5.15 -21.71 -15.12
N SER A 48 6.25 -22.12 -14.48
CA SER A 48 6.69 -21.55 -13.20
C SER A 48 7.09 -20.09 -13.32
N THR A 49 7.74 -19.72 -14.43
CA THR A 49 8.13 -18.32 -14.70
C THR A 49 6.91 -17.42 -14.86
N ALA A 50 5.89 -17.86 -15.61
CA ALA A 50 4.63 -17.16 -15.74
C ALA A 50 3.95 -16.99 -14.36
N PHE A 51 3.89 -18.05 -13.56
CA PHE A 51 3.29 -17.95 -12.22
C PHE A 51 3.99 -16.89 -11.35
N TYR A 52 5.32 -16.90 -11.30
CA TYR A 52 6.09 -15.89 -10.57
C TYR A 52 5.86 -14.47 -11.11
N LEU A 53 5.70 -14.31 -12.43
CA LEU A 53 5.38 -13.02 -13.03
C LEU A 53 4.00 -12.49 -12.64
N ALA A 54 3.00 -13.37 -12.57
CA ALA A 54 1.67 -13.00 -12.10
C ALA A 54 1.70 -12.59 -10.62
N GLU A 55 2.42 -13.33 -9.77
CA GLU A 55 2.60 -12.94 -8.36
C GLU A 55 3.31 -11.60 -8.21
N LEU A 56 4.34 -11.36 -9.02
CA LEU A 56 5.04 -10.07 -9.04
C LEU A 56 4.11 -8.93 -9.42
N GLY A 57 3.24 -9.10 -10.41
CA GLY A 57 2.25 -8.09 -10.80
C GLY A 57 1.28 -7.74 -9.66
N VAL A 58 0.81 -8.75 -8.93
CA VAL A 58 0.00 -8.53 -7.72
C VAL A 58 0.81 -7.78 -6.65
N SER A 59 2.01 -8.25 -6.31
CA SER A 59 2.86 -7.62 -5.27
C SER A 59 3.14 -6.16 -5.58
N ASN A 60 3.62 -5.85 -6.79
CA ASN A 60 3.92 -4.48 -7.20
C ASN A 60 2.70 -3.56 -7.09
N THR A 61 1.51 -4.08 -7.42
CA THR A 61 0.26 -3.30 -7.35
C THR A 61 -0.17 -3.04 -5.91
N LEU A 62 0.05 -3.99 -5.00
CA LEU A 62 -0.20 -3.80 -3.57
C LEU A 62 0.84 -2.89 -2.91
N ASP A 63 2.10 -3.00 -3.31
CA ASP A 63 3.21 -2.20 -2.78
C ASP A 63 3.10 -0.72 -3.22
N ALA A 64 2.65 -0.49 -4.46
CA ALA A 64 2.42 0.84 -5.01
C ALA A 64 0.93 1.25 -5.00
N TRP A 65 0.19 0.82 -3.97
CA TRP A 65 -1.24 1.09 -3.88
C TRP A 65 -1.55 2.59 -3.81
N ASP A 66 -2.18 3.12 -4.86
CA ASP A 66 -2.63 4.51 -4.94
C ASP A 66 -4.09 4.62 -4.49
N ALA A 67 -4.29 4.94 -3.21
CA ALA A 67 -5.61 4.98 -2.60
C ALA A 67 -6.60 5.91 -3.36
N PRO A 68 -6.27 7.19 -3.65
CA PRO A 68 -7.13 8.08 -4.45
C PRO A 68 -7.60 7.48 -5.79
N THR A 69 -6.69 6.87 -6.55
CA THR A 69 -7.00 6.28 -7.86
C THR A 69 -7.93 5.08 -7.71
N TYR A 70 -7.59 4.14 -6.82
CA TYR A 70 -8.38 2.91 -6.66
C TYR A 70 -9.70 3.14 -5.92
N SER A 71 -9.77 4.09 -4.97
CA SER A 71 -11.03 4.46 -4.30
C SER A 71 -12.01 5.18 -5.23
N GLY A 72 -11.52 5.80 -6.30
CA GLY A 72 -12.34 6.45 -7.33
C GLY A 72 -13.05 5.48 -8.27
N ILE A 73 -12.69 4.20 -8.27
CA ILE A 73 -13.35 3.17 -9.08
C ILE A 73 -14.76 2.95 -8.53
N ALA A 74 -15.78 2.94 -9.40
CA ALA A 74 -17.12 2.59 -8.99
C ALA A 74 -17.20 1.11 -8.59
N THR A 75 -18.05 0.77 -7.61
CA THR A 75 -18.25 -0.63 -7.21
C THR A 75 -18.74 -1.45 -8.40
N GLY A 76 -18.02 -2.52 -8.73
CA GLY A 76 -18.23 -3.36 -9.91
C GLY A 76 -17.33 -3.03 -11.10
N ASP A 77 -16.73 -1.84 -11.14
CA ASP A 77 -15.81 -1.43 -12.21
C ASP A 77 -14.37 -1.84 -11.91
N SER A 78 -13.50 -1.67 -12.92
CA SER A 78 -12.10 -2.03 -12.84
C SER A 78 -11.19 -1.06 -13.58
N ILE A 79 -9.92 -1.04 -13.17
CA ILE A 79 -8.84 -0.38 -13.88
C ILE A 79 -7.76 -1.41 -14.21
N MET A 80 -7.10 -1.23 -15.36
CA MET A 80 -5.99 -2.08 -15.78
C MET A 80 -4.66 -1.35 -15.64
N ARG A 81 -3.64 -2.10 -15.24
CA ARG A 81 -2.24 -1.67 -15.12
C ARG A 81 -1.36 -2.76 -15.72
N SER A 82 -0.42 -2.39 -16.58
CA SER A 82 0.50 -3.36 -17.19
C SER A 82 1.92 -3.13 -16.68
N ASP A 83 2.53 -4.17 -16.14
CA ASP A 83 3.95 -4.21 -15.77
C ASP A 83 4.73 -5.04 -16.80
N THR A 84 5.81 -4.49 -17.34
CA THR A 84 6.69 -5.20 -18.29
C THR A 84 8.07 -5.41 -17.68
N VAL A 85 8.56 -6.65 -17.71
CA VAL A 85 9.90 -7.00 -17.25
C VAL A 85 10.64 -7.80 -18.33
N ALA A 86 11.95 -7.98 -18.17
CA ALA A 86 12.81 -8.62 -19.19
C ALA A 86 12.48 -10.09 -19.53
N VAL A 87 11.56 -10.72 -18.82
CA VAL A 87 11.14 -12.12 -18.99
C VAL A 87 9.72 -12.25 -19.55
N GLY A 88 8.90 -11.20 -19.49
CA GLY A 88 7.46 -11.26 -19.79
C GLY A 88 6.71 -10.00 -19.38
N THR A 89 5.40 -10.03 -19.59
CA THR A 89 4.46 -8.99 -19.14
C THR A 89 3.54 -9.55 -18.07
N ALA A 90 3.07 -8.67 -17.18
CA ALA A 90 2.04 -8.93 -16.19
C ALA A 90 0.98 -7.82 -16.28
N ASP A 91 -0.19 -8.17 -16.78
CA ASP A 91 -1.35 -7.29 -16.89
C ASP A 91 -2.22 -7.50 -15.64
N VAL A 92 -2.39 -6.45 -14.85
CA VAL A 92 -3.11 -6.46 -13.58
C VAL A 92 -4.40 -5.70 -13.73
N THR A 93 -5.52 -6.34 -13.40
CA THR A 93 -6.84 -5.73 -13.32
C THR A 93 -7.21 -5.60 -11.86
N VAL A 94 -7.51 -4.38 -11.41
CA VAL A 94 -8.01 -4.09 -10.07
C VAL A 94 -9.50 -3.79 -10.17
N THR A 95 -10.33 -4.67 -9.64
CA THR A 95 -11.79 -4.53 -9.60
C THR A 95 -12.24 -4.16 -8.20
N ARG A 96 -13.08 -3.13 -8.07
CA ARG A 96 -13.69 -2.79 -6.77
C ARG A 96 -14.92 -3.66 -6.53
N LEU A 97 -14.90 -4.47 -5.48
CA LEU A 97 -16.01 -5.35 -5.12
C LEU A 97 -16.99 -4.71 -4.11
N SER A 98 -16.48 -3.86 -3.23
CA SER A 98 -17.26 -3.04 -2.28
C SER A 98 -16.46 -1.82 -1.86
N ASP A 99 -16.93 -1.07 -0.85
CA ASP A 99 -16.27 0.16 -0.40
C ASP A 99 -14.79 -0.02 -0.07
N TRP A 100 -14.43 -1.18 0.50
CA TRP A 100 -13.09 -1.48 1.01
C TRP A 100 -12.49 -2.77 0.45
N LEU A 101 -13.20 -3.49 -0.41
CA LEU A 101 -12.77 -4.79 -0.93
C LEU A 101 -12.47 -4.69 -2.41
N PHE A 102 -11.28 -5.15 -2.79
CA PHE A 102 -10.78 -5.12 -4.15
C PHE A 102 -10.30 -6.52 -4.56
N PHE A 103 -10.55 -6.88 -5.81
CA PHE A 103 -9.99 -8.06 -6.44
C PHE A 103 -8.85 -7.62 -7.34
N VAL A 104 -7.64 -8.05 -7.02
CA VAL A 104 -6.43 -7.80 -7.79
C VAL A 104 -6.11 -9.05 -8.57
N ASP A 105 -6.26 -8.98 -9.87
CA ASP A 105 -6.12 -10.11 -10.78
C ASP A 105 -5.00 -9.85 -11.76
N SER A 106 -3.93 -10.65 -11.70
CA SER A 106 -2.79 -10.53 -12.58
C SER A 106 -2.75 -11.68 -13.57
N GLU A 107 -2.82 -11.36 -14.85
CA GLU A 107 -2.53 -12.26 -15.96
C GLU A 107 -1.13 -11.97 -16.50
N SER A 108 -0.29 -13.00 -16.57
CA SER A 108 1.09 -12.88 -17.04
C SER A 108 1.29 -13.67 -18.33
N THR A 109 2.24 -13.21 -19.15
CA THR A 109 2.69 -13.92 -20.34
C THR A 109 4.21 -13.90 -20.45
N VAL A 110 4.83 -15.08 -20.57
CA VAL A 110 6.27 -15.20 -20.84
C VAL A 110 6.54 -14.92 -22.32
N THR A 111 7.30 -13.86 -22.58
CA THR A 111 7.70 -13.41 -23.93
C THR A 111 9.15 -13.72 -24.26
N ARG A 112 9.89 -14.31 -23.31
CA ARG A 112 11.28 -14.74 -23.48
C ARG A 112 11.35 -16.07 -24.24
N GLY A 113 11.99 -16.05 -25.41
CA GLY A 113 12.21 -17.24 -26.25
C GLY A 113 11.85 -17.06 -27.72
N GLY A 114 11.23 -15.94 -28.09
CA GLY A 114 10.80 -15.65 -29.45
C GLY A 114 9.51 -16.39 -29.84
N PRO A 115 8.96 -16.17 -31.04
CA PRO A 115 7.59 -16.58 -31.42
C PRO A 115 7.29 -18.08 -31.27
N LEU A 116 8.32 -18.94 -31.30
CA LEU A 116 8.19 -20.39 -31.23
C LEU A 116 8.24 -20.96 -29.80
N LEU A 117 8.66 -20.16 -28.81
CA LEU A 117 8.78 -20.54 -27.41
C LEU A 117 8.01 -19.58 -26.49
N ASN A 118 7.27 -18.63 -27.04
CA ASN A 118 6.41 -17.73 -26.27
C ASN A 118 5.11 -18.44 -25.87
N GLY A 119 4.49 -18.01 -24.77
CA GLY A 119 3.06 -18.28 -24.55
C GLY A 119 2.71 -19.11 -23.32
N ALA A 120 3.62 -19.32 -22.37
CA ALA A 120 3.17 -19.70 -21.04
C ALA A 120 2.47 -18.49 -20.41
N SER A 121 1.17 -18.61 -20.18
CA SER A 121 0.38 -17.66 -19.42
C SER A 121 -0.10 -18.25 -18.11
N ARG A 122 -0.16 -17.41 -17.09
CA ARG A 122 -0.69 -17.76 -15.77
C ARG A 122 -1.47 -16.58 -15.23
N ARG A 123 -2.58 -16.88 -14.56
CA ARG A 123 -3.44 -15.89 -13.90
C ARG A 123 -3.47 -16.17 -12.41
N VAL A 124 -3.27 -15.14 -11.61
CA VAL A 124 -3.29 -15.19 -10.13
C VAL A 124 -4.23 -14.08 -9.65
N GLY A 125 -5.20 -14.46 -8.83
CA GLY A 125 -6.15 -13.52 -8.22
C GLY A 125 -5.94 -13.44 -6.72
N THR A 126 -5.94 -12.22 -6.18
CA THR A 126 -5.86 -11.93 -4.74
C THR A 126 -6.99 -11.01 -4.34
N LEU A 127 -7.64 -11.31 -3.20
CA LEU A 127 -8.59 -10.39 -2.57
C LEU A 127 -7.84 -9.52 -1.58
N ALA A 128 -7.88 -8.21 -1.80
CA ALA A 128 -7.29 -7.21 -0.93
C ALA A 128 -8.41 -6.42 -0.23
N LYS A 129 -8.31 -6.24 1.08
CA LYS A 129 -9.20 -5.36 1.83
C LYS A 129 -8.40 -4.17 2.36
N VAL A 130 -8.73 -2.98 1.88
CA VAL A 130 -8.16 -1.74 2.39
C VAL A 130 -8.65 -1.55 3.82
N ARG A 131 -7.71 -1.33 4.75
CA ARG A 131 -8.01 -0.80 6.07
C ARG A 131 -7.66 0.67 6.03
N THR A 132 -8.65 1.52 6.27
CA THR A 132 -8.40 2.92 6.57
C THR A 132 -8.16 3.06 8.05
N LEU A 133 -7.37 4.07 8.38
CA LEU A 133 -7.29 4.52 9.75
C LEU A 133 -8.64 5.13 10.16
N ASP A 134 -9.15 4.68 11.30
CA ASP A 134 -10.39 5.19 11.89
C ASP A 134 -10.07 5.96 13.17
N ILE A 135 -9.68 7.24 13.03
CA ILE A 135 -9.51 8.12 14.18
C ILE A 135 -10.84 8.82 14.46
N ARG A 136 -11.56 8.32 15.46
CA ARG A 136 -12.76 8.99 16.00
C ARG A 136 -12.48 9.44 17.43
N PRO A 137 -11.78 10.59 17.62
CA PRO A 137 -11.47 11.06 18.96
C PRO A 137 -12.78 11.41 19.67
N PRO A 138 -12.96 11.04 20.95
CA PRO A 138 -14.21 11.27 21.67
C PRO A 138 -14.43 12.73 22.07
N ALA A 139 -13.38 13.55 22.06
CA ALA A 139 -13.38 14.98 22.36
C ALA A 139 -12.36 15.73 21.49
N ALA A 140 -12.42 17.07 21.43
CA ALA A 140 -11.42 17.87 20.72
C ALA A 140 -10.01 17.72 21.32
N LEU A 141 -9.92 17.61 22.65
CA LEU A 141 -8.70 17.25 23.36
C LEU A 141 -8.98 16.09 24.31
N THR A 142 -8.27 14.97 24.12
CA THR A 142 -8.34 13.81 25.03
C THR A 142 -6.97 13.62 25.70
N THR A 143 -6.93 13.51 27.02
CA THR A 143 -5.67 13.42 27.80
C THR A 143 -5.83 12.63 29.10
N VAL A 144 -4.73 12.21 29.72
CA VAL A 144 -4.70 11.49 31.00
C VAL A 144 -3.68 12.09 31.96
N ASN A 145 -3.83 11.85 33.27
CA ASN A 145 -2.90 12.21 34.35
C ASN A 145 -2.68 13.72 34.61
N GLY A 146 -3.07 14.61 33.70
CA GLY A 146 -2.87 16.04 33.87
C GLY A 146 -3.19 16.87 32.63
N LEU A 147 -3.77 18.05 32.86
CA LEU A 147 -3.93 19.06 31.83
C LEU A 147 -3.63 20.44 32.40
N ARG A 148 -2.70 21.16 31.78
CA ARG A 148 -2.45 22.58 32.07
C ARG A 148 -2.94 23.43 30.91
N LEU A 149 -4.05 24.14 31.10
CA LEU A 149 -4.56 25.12 30.14
C LEU A 149 -4.12 26.52 30.56
N GLY A 150 -3.65 27.33 29.62
CA GLY A 150 -3.25 28.69 29.92
C GLY A 150 -2.72 29.45 28.72
N GLY A 151 -2.36 30.72 28.95
CA GLY A 151 -1.98 31.61 27.86
C GLY A 151 -3.18 31.92 26.96
N SER A 152 -3.00 31.83 25.64
CA SER A 152 -4.02 32.05 24.61
C SER A 152 -4.47 30.75 23.94
N SER A 153 -4.47 29.63 24.67
CA SER A 153 -4.91 28.33 24.16
C SER A 153 -6.41 28.31 23.90
N VAL A 154 -6.82 27.80 22.74
CA VAL A 154 -8.23 27.64 22.37
C VAL A 154 -8.48 26.16 22.05
N VAL A 155 -9.48 25.55 22.70
CA VAL A 155 -9.92 24.19 22.46
C VAL A 155 -11.38 24.23 22.01
N VAL A 156 -11.66 23.79 20.79
CA VAL A 156 -12.99 23.86 20.17
C VAL A 156 -13.50 22.46 19.87
N GLY A 157 -14.49 22.00 20.63
CA GLY A 157 -15.24 20.77 20.41
C GLY A 157 -16.49 20.93 19.56
N GLN A 158 -16.85 22.16 19.18
CA GLN A 158 -17.93 22.40 18.22
C GLN A 158 -17.49 22.01 16.83
N ASP A 159 -18.34 21.25 16.15
CA ASP A 159 -18.08 20.81 14.80
C ASP A 159 -18.60 21.85 13.79
N SER A 160 -17.80 22.13 12.77
CA SER A 160 -18.19 23.07 11.71
C SER A 160 -17.41 22.80 10.44
N ILE A 161 -18.07 22.98 9.30
CA ILE A 161 -17.43 22.84 7.99
C ILE A 161 -16.64 24.12 7.68
N PRO A 162 -15.33 24.04 7.44
CA PRO A 162 -14.55 25.19 7.00
C PRO A 162 -15.09 25.76 5.67
N PRO A 163 -15.12 27.10 5.48
CA PRO A 163 -15.75 27.70 4.30
C PRO A 163 -15.23 27.19 2.95
N ALA A 164 -13.93 26.86 2.85
CA ALA A 164 -13.31 26.37 1.62
C ALA A 164 -13.62 24.89 1.32
N TRP A 165 -14.10 24.14 2.30
CA TRP A 165 -14.37 22.71 2.20
C TRP A 165 -15.82 22.45 1.76
N GLY A 166 -16.78 23.25 2.22
CA GLY A 166 -18.17 23.10 1.81
C GLY A 166 -18.73 21.67 1.97
N THR A 167 -19.86 21.38 1.33
CA THR A 167 -20.57 20.10 1.48
C THR A 167 -20.05 18.98 0.57
N GLY A 168 -19.06 19.27 -0.28
CA GLY A 168 -18.47 18.29 -1.21
C GLY A 168 -17.34 17.47 -0.58
N TYR A 169 -16.71 17.98 0.47
CA TYR A 169 -15.60 17.34 1.19
C TYR A 169 -15.99 16.92 2.62
N CYS A 170 -16.95 17.61 3.22
CA CYS A 170 -17.49 17.29 4.54
C CYS A 170 -19.00 17.12 4.43
N ASP A 171 -19.55 16.02 4.96
CA ASP A 171 -21.00 15.82 5.01
C ASP A 171 -21.58 16.59 6.23
N PRO A 172 -22.54 17.52 6.04
CA PRO A 172 -23.19 18.20 7.15
C PRO A 172 -23.89 17.27 8.14
N SER A 173 -24.26 16.06 7.73
CA SER A 173 -24.88 15.05 8.61
C SER A 173 -23.88 14.37 9.55
N ASP A 174 -22.58 14.45 9.25
CA ASP A 174 -21.53 13.95 10.14
C ASP A 174 -21.18 14.95 11.26
N LEU A 175 -21.64 16.21 11.14
CA LEU A 175 -21.34 17.25 12.13
C LEU A 175 -21.93 16.89 13.50
N THR A 176 -21.05 16.61 14.45
CA THR A 176 -21.45 16.26 15.81
C THR A 176 -20.56 16.99 16.80
N ASP A 177 -21.14 17.95 17.53
CA ASP A 177 -20.46 18.61 18.64
C ASP A 177 -19.97 17.56 19.64
N LYS A 178 -18.68 17.65 20.00
CA LYS A 178 -18.03 16.78 20.99
C LYS A 178 -17.69 17.56 22.25
N PRO A 179 -17.34 16.86 23.34
CA PRO A 179 -16.71 17.51 24.46
C PRO A 179 -15.46 18.30 24.03
N GLY A 180 -15.24 19.45 24.67
CA GLY A 180 -14.02 20.24 24.43
C GLY A 180 -12.79 19.47 24.93
N VAL A 181 -12.81 19.12 26.21
CA VAL A 181 -11.76 18.32 26.87
C VAL A 181 -12.37 17.06 27.48
N LEU A 182 -11.77 15.91 27.22
CA LEU A 182 -12.00 14.66 27.94
C LEU A 182 -10.73 14.26 28.72
N ILE A 183 -10.87 14.00 30.01
CA ILE A 183 -9.77 13.61 30.91
C ILE A 183 -10.17 12.47 31.85
N ASP A 184 -9.20 11.75 32.41
CA ASP A 184 -9.44 10.67 33.39
C ASP A 184 -10.08 11.19 34.70
N ASP A 185 -9.61 12.32 35.21
CA ASP A 185 -10.18 13.02 36.38
C ASP A 185 -10.15 14.53 36.16
N MET A 186 -11.32 15.19 36.24
CA MET A 186 -11.42 16.65 36.13
C MET A 186 -10.57 17.41 37.16
N ARG A 187 -10.24 16.79 38.30
CA ARG A 187 -9.36 17.36 39.33
C ARG A 187 -7.92 17.49 38.87
N ASN A 188 -7.53 16.85 37.76
CA ASN A 188 -6.20 16.96 37.16
C ASN A 188 -6.09 18.15 36.20
N ILE A 189 -7.19 18.87 35.95
CA ILE A 189 -7.19 20.11 35.18
C ILE A 189 -6.63 21.24 36.05
N ARG A 190 -5.66 21.95 35.51
CA ARG A 190 -5.03 23.13 36.09
C ARG A 190 -5.11 24.24 35.05
N THR A 191 -5.64 25.38 35.45
CA THR A 191 -5.74 26.54 34.56
C THR A 191 -4.80 27.64 35.04
N SER A 192 -4.18 28.37 34.10
CA SER A 192 -3.26 29.47 34.38
C SER A 192 -3.61 30.68 33.50
N GLY A 193 -3.84 31.82 34.13
CA GLY A 193 -4.30 33.03 33.44
C GLY A 193 -5.80 32.99 33.10
N THR A 194 -6.26 33.97 32.31
CA THR A 194 -7.69 34.20 32.01
C THR A 194 -8.03 34.21 30.52
N ARG A 195 -7.07 33.88 29.65
CA ARG A 195 -7.19 34.00 28.18
C ARG A 195 -7.32 32.66 27.45
N TYR A 196 -7.51 31.55 28.17
CA TYR A 196 -7.83 30.28 27.54
C TYR A 196 -9.33 30.18 27.26
N ASP A 197 -9.70 29.54 26.17
CA ASP A 197 -11.09 29.27 25.81
C ASP A 197 -11.26 27.78 25.54
N VAL A 198 -12.29 27.19 26.15
CA VAL A 198 -12.66 25.79 25.96
C VAL A 198 -14.14 25.74 25.67
N SER A 199 -14.45 25.26 24.49
CA SER A 199 -15.80 25.20 23.96
C SER A 199 -16.09 23.77 23.49
N GLY A 200 -17.35 23.34 23.60
CA GLY A 200 -17.78 21.98 23.28
C GLY A 200 -19.09 21.66 23.99
N ARG A 201 -19.63 20.46 23.78
CA ARG A 201 -20.85 19.98 24.45
C ARG A 201 -20.61 18.63 25.12
N PRO A 202 -20.28 18.58 26.43
CA PRO A 202 -19.94 19.71 27.32
C PRO A 202 -18.53 20.29 27.08
N PRO A 203 -18.19 21.48 27.63
CA PRO A 203 -16.82 22.00 27.51
C PRO A 203 -15.74 21.09 28.15
N TYR A 204 -16.09 20.42 29.25
CA TYR A 204 -15.24 19.44 29.93
C TYR A 204 -16.06 18.21 30.27
N ASP A 205 -15.48 17.04 30.08
CA ASP A 205 -16.03 15.76 30.48
C ASP A 205 -14.93 14.89 31.10
N ALA A 206 -15.32 13.84 31.82
CA ALA A 206 -14.37 12.88 32.36
C ALA A 206 -14.79 11.43 32.18
N ASP A 207 -13.80 10.61 31.81
CA ASP A 207 -13.94 9.16 31.68
C ASP A 207 -12.87 8.47 32.54
N PRO A 208 -13.23 7.96 33.73
CA PRO A 208 -12.30 7.28 34.62
C PRO A 208 -11.67 5.99 34.05
N SER A 209 -12.18 5.47 32.93
CA SER A 209 -11.59 4.30 32.25
C SER A 209 -10.43 4.67 31.32
N LEU A 210 -10.27 5.96 31.02
CA LEU A 210 -9.22 6.48 30.17
C LEU A 210 -7.85 6.27 30.80
N ASN A 211 -6.94 5.68 30.04
CA ASN A 211 -5.56 5.40 30.45
C ASN A 211 -4.62 5.64 29.27
N SER A 212 -3.31 5.62 29.52
CA SER A 212 -2.30 5.90 28.49
C SER A 212 -2.38 4.95 27.29
N ASP A 213 -2.72 3.68 27.50
CA ASP A 213 -2.81 2.70 26.40
C ASP A 213 -4.01 2.99 25.48
N ALA A 214 -5.10 3.53 26.04
CA ALA A 214 -6.26 3.97 25.27
C ALA A 214 -5.94 5.13 24.32
N LEU A 215 -4.91 5.93 24.60
CA LEU A 215 -4.45 7.01 23.71
C LEU A 215 -3.55 6.53 22.57
N LEU A 216 -3.09 5.28 22.62
CA LEU A 216 -2.17 4.68 21.65
C LEU A 216 -2.86 3.66 20.73
N THR A 217 -4.19 3.57 20.80
CA THR A 217 -5.01 2.62 20.02
C THR A 217 -6.01 3.39 19.15
N PHE A 218 -6.01 3.12 17.85
CA PHE A 218 -6.77 3.82 16.82
C PHE A 218 -7.56 2.81 15.97
N GLY A 219 -8.66 2.31 16.54
CA GLY A 219 -9.43 1.21 15.96
C GLY A 219 -8.63 -0.09 15.99
N ASP A 220 -8.30 -0.64 14.82
CA ASP A 220 -7.50 -1.86 14.67
C ASP A 220 -5.97 -1.60 14.70
N LEU A 221 -5.54 -0.33 14.71
CA LEU A 221 -4.13 0.06 14.59
C LEU A 221 -3.59 0.61 15.91
N GLY A 222 -2.37 0.23 16.28
CA GLY A 222 -1.64 0.80 17.40
C GLY A 222 -0.73 1.96 17.00
N TRP A 223 -0.12 2.61 17.99
CA TRP A 223 0.92 3.63 17.80
C TRP A 223 2.04 3.16 16.86
N SER A 224 2.57 1.96 17.08
CA SER A 224 3.65 1.40 16.23
C SER A 224 3.25 1.25 14.78
N ASP A 225 1.99 0.91 14.52
CA ASP A 225 1.48 0.76 13.16
C ASP A 225 1.37 2.13 12.47
N LEU A 226 0.91 3.15 13.20
CA LEU A 226 0.89 4.53 12.71
C LEU A 226 2.29 5.08 12.44
N VAL A 227 3.24 4.79 13.32
CA VAL A 227 4.65 5.17 13.10
C VAL A 227 5.21 4.45 11.87
N ALA A 228 4.84 3.20 11.62
CA ALA A 228 5.25 2.47 10.42
C ALA A 228 4.65 3.07 9.14
N LEU A 229 3.42 3.61 9.22
CA LEU A 229 2.73 4.29 8.12
C LEU A 229 3.17 5.74 7.89
N ALA A 230 4.08 6.28 8.72
CA ALA A 230 4.53 7.67 8.61
C ALA A 230 5.16 7.97 7.24
N ASN A 231 4.55 8.91 6.51
CA ASN A 231 5.08 9.45 5.26
C ASN A 231 6.24 10.42 5.51
N LYS A 232 6.21 11.13 6.65
CA LYS A 232 7.21 12.11 7.06
C LYS A 232 7.83 11.69 8.39
N ARG A 233 9.16 11.73 8.48
CA ARG A 233 9.90 11.53 9.73
C ARG A 233 10.68 12.78 10.06
N ILE A 234 10.42 13.33 11.24
CA ILE A 234 11.03 14.54 11.77
C ILE A 234 11.98 14.13 12.89
N PRO A 235 13.27 14.50 12.81
CA PRO A 235 14.22 14.17 13.86
C PRO A 235 13.88 14.89 15.17
N SER A 236 14.26 14.28 16.30
CA SER A 236 14.08 14.85 17.62
C SER A 236 14.76 16.23 17.75
N GLY A 237 14.06 17.18 18.39
CA GLY A 237 14.51 18.55 18.59
C GLY A 237 14.36 19.47 17.37
N ALA A 238 13.69 19.01 16.30
CA ALA A 238 13.44 19.85 15.14
C ALA A 238 12.51 21.02 15.46
N SER A 239 12.73 22.14 14.79
CA SER A 239 11.85 23.32 14.83
C SER A 239 11.32 23.60 13.43
N ILE A 240 10.01 23.40 13.24
CA ILE A 240 9.32 23.60 11.98
C ILE A 240 8.80 25.03 11.91
N THR A 241 9.36 25.83 11.00
CA THR A 241 8.98 27.24 10.84
C THR A 241 8.04 27.49 9.67
N GLN A 242 7.88 26.51 8.77
CA GLN A 242 7.00 26.61 7.61
C GLN A 242 6.44 25.24 7.27
N THR A 243 5.11 25.18 7.14
CA THR A 243 4.36 24.07 6.59
C THR A 243 3.55 24.66 5.45
N SER A 244 3.84 24.33 4.20
CA SER A 244 3.11 24.93 3.08
C SER A 244 2.92 23.93 1.97
N PRO A 245 1.80 23.98 1.24
CA PRO A 245 1.61 23.12 0.09
C PRO A 245 2.71 23.38 -0.94
N ASP A 246 3.35 22.30 -1.38
CA ASP A 246 4.39 22.35 -2.41
C ASP A 246 3.93 21.58 -3.64
N SER A 247 3.93 22.23 -4.78
CA SER A 247 3.59 21.62 -6.07
C SER A 247 4.67 21.93 -7.11
N THR A 248 4.79 21.04 -8.08
CA THR A 248 5.77 21.15 -9.15
C THR A 248 5.09 20.98 -10.50
N LEU A 249 5.52 21.75 -11.49
CA LEU A 249 5.02 21.60 -12.85
C LEU A 249 5.67 20.37 -13.52
N THR A 250 4.86 19.55 -14.14
CA THR A 250 5.24 18.39 -14.97
C THR A 250 4.70 18.58 -16.38
N SER A 251 5.01 17.64 -17.29
CA SER A 251 4.42 17.60 -18.65
C SER A 251 2.90 17.60 -18.65
N ASP A 252 2.29 17.02 -17.61
CA ASP A 252 0.85 16.75 -17.52
C ASP A 252 0.13 17.72 -16.56
N GLY A 253 0.82 18.78 -16.12
CA GLY A 253 0.29 19.80 -15.22
C GLY A 253 0.99 19.84 -13.86
N TYR A 254 0.39 20.52 -12.88
CA TYR A 254 0.93 20.63 -11.53
C TYR A 254 0.65 19.35 -10.74
N VAL A 255 1.69 18.85 -10.05
CA VAL A 255 1.62 17.66 -9.20
C VAL A 255 2.07 18.04 -7.78
N CYS A 256 1.40 17.49 -6.77
CA CYS A 256 1.76 17.73 -5.38
C CYS A 256 3.08 17.04 -5.06
N ARG A 257 4.05 17.78 -4.50
CA ARG A 257 5.38 17.27 -4.20
C ARG A 257 5.38 16.55 -2.85
N THR A 258 4.82 15.34 -2.83
CA THR A 258 4.64 14.52 -1.62
C THR A 258 5.94 14.01 -1.00
N SER A 259 7.10 14.18 -1.65
CA SER A 259 8.40 13.83 -1.07
C SER A 259 8.99 14.92 -0.18
N GLN A 260 8.54 16.18 -0.30
CA GLN A 260 9.11 17.29 0.48
C GLN A 260 8.70 17.23 1.93
N LEU A 261 9.68 17.35 2.83
CA LEU A 261 9.48 17.14 4.26
C LEU A 261 8.42 18.07 4.87
N LEU A 262 8.40 19.33 4.42
CA LEU A 262 7.54 20.39 4.94
C LEU A 262 6.24 20.60 4.16
N ASN A 263 6.01 19.79 3.11
CA ASN A 263 4.74 19.76 2.43
C ASN A 263 3.76 18.92 3.24
N TRP A 264 2.85 19.56 3.96
CA TRP A 264 1.85 18.90 4.79
C TRP A 264 0.44 19.05 4.19
N GLY A 265 0.32 19.26 2.88
CA GLY A 265 -0.96 19.45 2.20
C GLY A 265 -1.46 20.89 2.20
N ASP A 266 -2.67 21.09 1.67
CA ASP A 266 -3.31 22.41 1.52
C ASP A 266 -4.66 22.45 2.26
N THR A 267 -4.64 22.95 3.49
CA THR A 267 -5.85 23.04 4.32
C THR A 267 -6.80 24.16 3.88
N GLU A 268 -6.26 25.20 3.23
CA GLU A 268 -7.01 26.38 2.82
C GLU A 268 -7.69 26.19 1.45
N ASN A 269 -7.14 25.34 0.59
CA ASN A 269 -7.67 25.04 -0.72
C ASN A 269 -7.76 23.52 -0.98
N PRO A 270 -8.84 22.86 -0.53
CA PRO A 270 -9.02 21.41 -0.71
C PRO A 270 -9.18 20.99 -2.18
N GLY A 271 -9.61 21.90 -3.06
CA GLY A 271 -9.61 21.69 -4.52
C GLY A 271 -8.26 21.92 -5.20
N GLY A 272 -7.25 22.35 -4.44
CA GLY A 272 -5.90 22.58 -4.93
C GLY A 272 -5.13 21.29 -5.19
N VAL A 273 -3.97 21.44 -5.84
CA VAL A 273 -3.11 20.31 -6.23
C VAL A 273 -2.70 19.44 -5.03
N CYS A 274 -2.51 20.04 -3.85
CA CYS A 274 -2.18 19.35 -2.60
C CYS A 274 -3.36 19.26 -1.62
N GLY A 275 -4.57 19.63 -2.03
CA GLY A 275 -5.74 19.66 -1.15
C GLY A 275 -6.15 18.29 -0.61
N ASN A 276 -5.90 17.22 -1.39
CA ASN A 276 -6.16 15.85 -0.98
C ASN A 276 -4.95 15.13 -0.35
N TYR A 277 -3.88 15.86 -0.01
CA TYR A 277 -2.69 15.27 0.60
C TYR A 277 -2.75 15.37 2.13
N PHE A 278 -2.89 14.23 2.80
CA PHE A 278 -3.01 14.10 4.27
C PHE A 278 -1.92 13.15 4.81
N PRO A 279 -0.66 13.61 4.95
CA PRO A 279 0.41 12.75 5.41
C PRO A 279 0.25 12.34 6.89
N VAL A 280 0.77 11.15 7.21
CA VAL A 280 1.14 10.78 8.57
C VAL A 280 2.56 11.32 8.83
N ILE A 281 2.70 12.18 9.82
CA ILE A 281 3.94 12.86 10.22
C ILE A 281 4.34 12.32 11.58
N TYR A 282 5.56 11.80 11.69
CA TYR A 282 6.10 11.26 12.94
C TYR A 282 7.34 12.04 13.35
N ALA A 283 7.35 12.55 14.59
CA ALA A 283 8.51 13.16 15.22
C ALA A 283 9.09 12.19 16.27
N GLU A 284 10.39 11.87 16.11
CA GLU A 284 11.15 10.93 16.95
C GLU A 284 11.41 11.42 18.38
N GLY A 285 10.86 12.57 18.77
CA GLY A 285 11.03 13.18 20.08
C GLY A 285 10.39 14.55 20.12
N ASP A 286 11.02 15.48 20.85
CA ASP A 286 10.53 16.86 20.97
C ASP A 286 10.39 17.53 19.60
N LEU A 287 9.28 18.23 19.39
CA LEU A 287 8.97 18.95 18.16
C LEU A 287 8.53 20.37 18.48
N GLY A 288 9.23 21.36 17.94
CA GLY A 288 8.76 22.75 17.93
C GLY A 288 8.03 23.08 16.63
N ILE A 289 6.85 23.69 16.69
CA ILE A 289 6.13 24.22 15.53
C ILE A 289 5.93 25.72 15.71
N GLN A 290 6.68 26.50 14.94
CA GLN A 290 6.59 27.96 14.85
C GLN A 290 6.24 28.38 13.43
N SER A 291 5.19 27.78 12.89
CA SER A 291 4.70 28.05 11.54
C SER A 291 3.59 29.11 11.56
N ASN A 292 3.64 30.07 10.64
CA ASN A 292 2.52 30.98 10.37
C ASN A 292 1.61 30.46 9.25
N LYS A 293 1.71 29.16 8.96
CA LYS A 293 0.97 28.47 7.90
C LYS A 293 0.34 27.21 8.48
N SER A 294 -0.66 26.70 7.78
CA SER A 294 -1.39 25.49 8.12
C SER A 294 -0.81 24.27 7.42
N GLY A 295 -1.16 23.09 7.95
CA GLY A 295 -0.91 21.78 7.36
C GLY A 295 -2.01 20.84 7.83
N GLN A 296 -2.14 19.69 7.18
CA GLN A 296 -3.19 18.72 7.44
C GLN A 296 -2.63 17.29 7.47
N GLY A 297 -3.39 16.38 8.04
CA GLY A 297 -2.98 14.99 8.23
C GLY A 297 -2.88 14.62 9.71
N ILE A 298 -2.03 13.65 10.02
CA ILE A 298 -1.91 13.08 11.36
C ILE A 298 -0.51 13.35 11.88
N LEU A 299 -0.41 14.00 13.03
CA LEU A 299 0.87 14.30 13.67
C LEU A 299 1.06 13.39 14.90
N LEU A 300 2.16 12.64 14.91
CA LEU A 300 2.60 11.77 15.98
C LEU A 300 3.89 12.36 16.56
N VAL A 301 3.94 12.55 17.88
CA VAL A 301 5.11 13.11 18.57
C VAL A 301 5.44 12.23 19.77
N GLU A 302 6.66 11.71 19.85
CA GLU A 302 7.10 10.90 21.01
C GLU A 302 7.49 11.76 22.22
N GLY A 303 7.89 13.00 21.99
CA GLY A 303 8.29 13.94 23.05
C GLY A 303 7.29 15.09 23.23
N ASP A 304 7.81 16.23 23.65
CA ASP A 304 7.00 17.43 23.84
C ASP A 304 6.71 18.12 22.50
N LEU A 305 5.43 18.45 22.25
CA LEU A 305 5.04 19.39 21.19
C LEU A 305 5.06 20.83 21.74
N LYS A 306 5.83 21.73 21.11
CA LYS A 306 6.11 23.10 21.55
C LYS A 306 5.78 24.14 20.51
#